data_AF-A0A2V2RYP5-F1
#
_entry.id   AF-A0A2V2RYP5-F1
#
_cell.length_a   1.000
_cell.length_b   1.000
_cell.length_c   1.000
_cell.angle_alpha   90.00
_cell.angle_beta   90.00
_cell.angle_gamma   90.00
#
_symmetry.space_group_name_H-M   'P 1'
#
loop_
_entity.id
_entity.type
_entity.pdbx_description
1 polymer ?
#
loop_
_entity_poly.entity_id
_entity_poly.type
_entity_poly.pdbx_seq_one_letter_code
_entity_poly.pdbx_strand_id
1 'polypeptide(L)'
;MEIRIHTQSGSVERFFQDDPVLVKAMLKSIHSTKVFATNLITIAGDYSLTTFVVSNVNRVDLVTGDFASWKYPGGILDVIEVSEGEFRERSHLDNPVLLEPRRSPKQTGEFAVVFVEVEMTGGSRIFLAAKIMIGLPAERLQLLRGLFSAAAIHFRMPEGGTAILNLKNLVRFTLNPGPDVTPIDAWPAHHLTRRQESVDLAEALARKDSKL
;
A
#
# COMPACT_ATOMS: atom_id res chain seq x y z
N MET A 1 -6.96 -3.23 -22.74
CA MET A 1 -6.73 -3.20 -21.28
C MET A 1 -6.38 -4.60 -20.82
N GLU A 2 -5.33 -4.74 -20.01
CA GLU A 2 -5.00 -6.00 -19.32
C GLU A 2 -5.50 -5.90 -17.86
N ILE A 3 -6.09 -6.99 -17.35
CA ILE A 3 -6.51 -7.15 -15.96
C ILE A 3 -5.60 -8.20 -15.34
N ARG A 4 -4.94 -7.89 -14.22
CA ARG A 4 -4.10 -8.85 -13.49
C ARG A 4 -4.69 -9.11 -12.12
N ILE A 5 -4.92 -10.37 -11.77
CA ILE A 5 -5.40 -10.78 -10.44
C ILE A 5 -4.25 -11.42 -9.69
N HIS A 6 -3.76 -10.76 -8.65
CA HIS A 6 -2.70 -11.24 -7.78
C HIS A 6 -3.30 -11.93 -6.56
N THR A 7 -2.96 -13.20 -6.36
CA THR A 7 -3.48 -14.00 -5.25
C THR A 7 -2.50 -14.07 -4.08
N GLN A 8 -2.99 -14.51 -2.92
CA GLN A 8 -2.17 -14.75 -1.74
C GLN A 8 -1.10 -15.83 -1.94
N SER A 9 -1.28 -16.75 -2.89
CA SER A 9 -0.26 -17.77 -3.20
C SER A 9 0.90 -17.20 -4.03
N GLY A 10 0.84 -15.94 -4.43
CA GLY A 10 1.80 -15.30 -5.32
C GLY A 10 1.53 -15.56 -6.81
N SER A 11 0.43 -16.24 -7.16
CA SER A 11 0.05 -16.39 -8.57
C SER A 11 -0.54 -15.10 -9.12
N VAL A 12 -0.31 -14.89 -10.42
CA VAL A 12 -0.85 -13.74 -11.18
C VAL A 12 -1.57 -14.27 -12.40
N GLU A 13 -2.89 -14.16 -12.39
CA GLU A 13 -3.73 -14.50 -13.53
C GLU A 13 -3.97 -13.25 -14.40
N ARG A 14 -3.89 -13.41 -15.71
CA ARG A 14 -3.95 -12.29 -16.67
C ARG A 14 -5.14 -12.46 -17.61
N PHE A 15 -5.85 -11.37 -17.83
CA PHE A 15 -6.99 -11.28 -18.75
C PHE A 15 -6.82 -10.06 -19.62
N PHE A 16 -7.40 -10.07 -20.82
CA PHE A 16 -7.37 -8.92 -21.72
C PHE A 16 -8.77 -8.58 -22.22
N GLN A 17 -8.99 -7.29 -22.47
CA GLN A 17 -10.16 -6.75 -23.14
C GLN A 17 -9.67 -5.68 -24.11
N ASP A 18 -9.84 -5.91 -25.40
CA ASP A 18 -9.33 -5.07 -26.49
C ASP A 18 -10.39 -4.15 -27.10
N ASP A 19 -11.69 -4.40 -26.87
CA ASP A 19 -12.75 -3.48 -27.27
C ASP A 19 -12.72 -2.20 -26.41
N PRO A 20 -12.41 -1.03 -26.98
CA PRO A 20 -12.30 0.22 -26.24
C PRO A 20 -13.64 0.67 -25.63
N VAL A 21 -14.78 0.30 -26.22
CA VAL A 21 -16.12 0.60 -25.68
C VAL A 21 -16.35 -0.19 -24.40
N LEU A 22 -16.05 -1.49 -24.41
CA LEU A 22 -16.16 -2.35 -23.24
C LEU A 22 -15.15 -1.96 -22.14
N VAL A 23 -13.91 -1.62 -22.50
CA VAL A 23 -12.92 -1.09 -21.53
C VAL A 23 -13.47 0.15 -20.82
N LYS A 24 -13.99 1.12 -21.58
CA LYS A 24 -14.53 2.36 -21.01
C LYS A 24 -15.75 2.11 -20.13
N ALA A 25 -16.63 1.19 -20.52
CA ALA A 25 -17.79 0.78 -19.72
C ALA A 25 -17.34 0.10 -18.41
N MET A 26 -16.37 -0.81 -18.49
CA MET A 26 -15.82 -1.52 -17.35
C MET A 26 -15.19 -0.56 -16.34
N LEU A 27 -14.29 0.33 -16.79
CA LEU A 27 -13.63 1.33 -15.92
C LEU A 27 -14.63 2.25 -15.22
N LYS A 28 -15.72 2.64 -15.89
CA LYS A 28 -16.81 3.44 -15.29
C LYS A 28 -17.61 2.67 -14.24
N SER A 29 -17.79 1.36 -14.43
CA SER A 29 -18.56 0.51 -13.52
C SER A 29 -17.82 0.16 -12.23
N ILE A 30 -16.48 0.13 -12.30
CA ILE A 30 -15.63 -0.22 -11.16
C ILE A 30 -15.66 0.90 -10.12
N HIS A 31 -16.09 0.52 -8.92
CA HIS A 31 -15.98 1.35 -7.73
C HIS A 31 -14.75 0.90 -6.96
N SER A 32 -13.64 1.63 -7.06
CA SER A 32 -12.34 1.21 -6.52
C SER A 32 -12.38 0.82 -5.04
N THR A 33 -13.17 1.53 -4.22
CA THR A 33 -13.32 1.27 -2.78
C THR A 33 -14.20 0.06 -2.46
N LYS A 34 -14.90 -0.51 -3.45
CA LYS A 34 -15.88 -1.60 -3.28
C LYS A 34 -15.53 -2.87 -4.06
N VAL A 35 -14.44 -2.90 -4.83
CA VAL A 35 -14.04 -4.08 -5.62
C VAL A 35 -13.97 -5.36 -4.77
N PHE A 36 -13.53 -5.24 -3.52
CA PHE A 36 -13.42 -6.36 -2.57
C PHE A 36 -14.56 -6.41 -1.54
N ALA A 37 -15.62 -5.63 -1.75
CA ALA A 37 -16.82 -5.70 -0.90
C ALA A 37 -17.67 -6.93 -1.22
N THR A 38 -17.59 -7.45 -2.45
CA THR A 38 -18.18 -8.74 -2.83
C THR A 38 -17.31 -9.91 -2.38
N ASN A 39 -17.90 -11.11 -2.36
CA ASN A 39 -17.17 -12.35 -2.03
C ASN A 39 -16.42 -12.93 -3.24
N LEU A 40 -16.85 -12.57 -4.44
CA LEU A 40 -16.37 -13.12 -5.70
C LEU A 40 -16.01 -12.00 -6.68
N ILE A 41 -14.95 -12.21 -7.44
CA ILE A 41 -14.65 -11.46 -8.66
C ILE A 41 -14.76 -12.46 -9.81
N THR A 42 -15.61 -12.18 -10.79
CA THR A 42 -15.81 -13.04 -11.94
C THR A 42 -15.40 -12.31 -13.21
N ILE A 43 -14.58 -12.96 -14.02
CA ILE A 43 -14.16 -12.49 -15.34
C ILE A 43 -14.73 -13.45 -16.37
N ALA A 44 -15.58 -12.93 -17.25
CA ALA A 44 -16.21 -13.66 -18.33
C ALA A 44 -15.59 -13.19 -19.66
N GLY A 45 -15.00 -14.13 -20.41
CA GLY A 45 -14.64 -13.94 -21.80
C GLY A 45 -15.49 -14.84 -22.70
N ASP A 46 -15.26 -14.76 -24.00
CA ASP A 46 -16.07 -15.50 -25.00
C ASP A 46 -15.99 -17.02 -24.84
N TYR A 47 -14.88 -17.52 -24.30
CA TYR A 47 -14.59 -18.96 -24.22
C TYR A 47 -14.56 -19.51 -22.79
N SER A 48 -14.51 -18.65 -21.77
CA SER A 48 -14.34 -19.09 -20.38
C SER A 48 -14.92 -18.11 -19.38
N LEU A 49 -15.28 -18.66 -18.23
CA LEU A 49 -15.69 -17.93 -17.04
C LEU A 49 -14.73 -18.31 -15.91
N THR A 50 -14.02 -17.32 -15.38
CA THR A 50 -13.11 -17.52 -14.25
C THR A 50 -13.62 -16.74 -13.04
N THR A 51 -13.68 -17.40 -11.88
CA THR A 51 -14.14 -16.77 -10.63
C THR A 51 -13.09 -16.90 -9.55
N PHE A 52 -12.79 -15.79 -8.89
CA PHE A 52 -11.87 -15.68 -7.78
C PHE A 52 -12.64 -15.44 -6.49
N VAL A 53 -12.28 -16.16 -5.43
CA VAL A 53 -12.73 -15.83 -4.07
C VAL A 53 -11.91 -14.65 -3.55
N VAL A 54 -12.59 -13.55 -3.21
CA VAL A 54 -11.96 -12.28 -2.83
C VAL A 54 -11.02 -12.42 -1.63
N SER A 55 -11.32 -13.31 -0.68
CA SER A 55 -10.44 -13.58 0.46
C SER A 55 -9.04 -14.03 0.03
N ASN A 56 -8.88 -14.60 -1.17
CA ASN A 56 -7.60 -15.10 -1.68
C ASN A 56 -6.94 -14.13 -2.68
N VAL A 57 -7.54 -12.97 -2.93
CA VAL A 57 -7.03 -11.95 -3.87
C VAL A 57 -6.43 -10.79 -3.08
N ASN A 58 -5.14 -10.51 -3.31
CA ASN A 58 -4.44 -9.40 -2.69
C ASN A 58 -4.60 -8.10 -3.47
N ARG A 59 -4.55 -8.17 -4.80
CA ARG A 59 -4.46 -6.99 -5.66
C ARG A 59 -5.07 -7.27 -7.03
N VAL A 60 -5.71 -6.25 -7.60
CA VAL A 60 -6.20 -6.24 -8.97
C VAL A 60 -5.55 -5.08 -9.71
N ASP A 61 -4.88 -5.37 -10.82
CA ASP A 61 -4.31 -4.35 -11.70
C ASP A 61 -5.17 -4.16 -12.93
N LEU A 62 -5.36 -2.90 -13.31
CA LEU A 62 -5.98 -2.49 -14.55
C LEU A 62 -4.95 -1.72 -15.36
N VAL A 63 -4.29 -2.41 -16.29
CA VAL A 63 -3.23 -1.85 -17.12
C VAL A 63 -3.86 -1.32 -18.40
N THR A 64 -3.84 0.00 -18.53
CA THR A 64 -4.47 0.76 -19.61
C THR A 64 -3.79 2.11 -19.76
N GLY A 65 -3.83 2.69 -20.96
CA GLY A 65 -3.34 4.05 -21.21
C GLY A 65 -4.20 5.14 -20.58
N ASP A 66 -5.48 4.84 -20.30
CA ASP A 66 -6.42 5.75 -19.67
C ASP A 66 -6.51 5.50 -18.15
N PHE A 67 -6.16 6.50 -17.36
CA PHE A 67 -6.30 6.42 -15.90
C PHE A 67 -7.77 6.57 -15.50
N ALA A 68 -8.23 5.69 -14.61
CA ALA A 68 -9.52 5.90 -13.97
C ALA A 68 -9.45 7.14 -13.07
N SER A 69 -10.35 8.12 -13.28
CA SER A 69 -10.41 9.37 -12.52
C SER A 69 -11.06 9.19 -11.14
N TRP A 70 -10.70 8.13 -10.43
CA TRP A 70 -11.24 7.84 -9.10
C TRP A 70 -10.66 8.82 -8.08
N LYS A 71 -11.52 9.25 -7.16
CA LYS A 71 -11.11 10.16 -6.08
C LYS A 71 -10.53 9.35 -4.93
N TYR A 72 -9.45 9.84 -4.36
CA TYR A 72 -8.96 9.36 -3.08
C TYR A 72 -9.81 9.93 -1.93
N PRO A 73 -9.98 9.18 -0.83
CA PRO A 73 -10.67 9.69 0.36
C PRO A 73 -9.81 10.71 1.11
N GLY A 74 -10.47 11.73 1.68
CA GLY A 74 -9.86 12.71 2.57
C GLY A 74 -8.81 13.59 1.89
N GLY A 75 -7.77 13.96 2.62
CA GLY A 75 -6.67 14.82 2.15
C GLY A 75 -5.65 14.13 1.24
N ILE A 76 -5.90 12.91 0.74
CA ILE A 76 -5.00 12.22 -0.18
C ILE A 76 -5.19 12.80 -1.59
N LEU A 77 -4.10 13.20 -2.22
CA LEU A 77 -4.13 13.85 -3.54
C LEU A 77 -3.68 12.91 -4.65
N ASP A 78 -2.67 12.10 -4.36
CA ASP A 78 -2.14 11.12 -5.30
C ASP A 78 -1.42 10.01 -4.54
N VAL A 79 -1.44 8.81 -5.10
CA VAL A 79 -0.72 7.65 -4.59
C VAL A 79 -0.12 6.93 -5.77
N ILE A 80 1.20 6.75 -5.74
CA ILE A 80 1.96 6.03 -6.74
C ILE A 80 2.69 4.86 -6.10
N GLU A 81 2.76 3.74 -6.80
CA GLU A 81 3.69 2.69 -6.46
C GLU A 81 5.11 3.09 -6.86
N VAL A 82 6.08 2.71 -6.03
CA VAL A 82 7.51 2.93 -6.22
C VAL A 82 8.25 1.61 -6.04
N SER A 83 9.45 1.51 -6.59
CA SER A 83 10.28 0.33 -6.35
C SER A 83 10.74 0.27 -4.89
N GLU A 84 11.11 -0.92 -4.39
CA GLU A 84 11.70 -1.06 -3.05
C GLU A 84 12.97 -0.22 -2.91
N GLY A 85 13.82 -0.18 -3.94
CA GLY A 85 15.05 0.61 -3.94
C GLY A 85 14.77 2.10 -3.78
N GLU A 86 13.85 2.64 -4.60
CA GLU A 86 13.42 4.03 -4.52
C GLU A 86 12.78 4.35 -3.17
N PHE A 87 11.95 3.45 -2.65
CA PHE A 87 11.33 3.60 -1.34
C PHE A 87 12.39 3.70 -0.24
N ARG A 88 13.39 2.81 -0.22
CA ARG A 88 14.45 2.82 0.78
C ARG A 88 15.31 4.08 0.69
N GLU A 89 15.64 4.50 -0.53
CA GLU A 89 16.40 5.71 -0.80
C GLU A 89 15.68 6.95 -0.27
N ARG A 90 14.39 7.08 -0.54
CA ARG A 90 13.62 8.30 -0.24
C ARG A 90 12.96 8.33 1.13
N SER A 91 12.65 7.18 1.72
CA SER A 91 12.06 7.10 3.06
C SER A 91 13.11 7.19 4.16
N HIS A 92 14.36 6.85 3.87
CA HIS A 92 15.45 6.80 4.83
C HIS A 92 15.19 5.88 6.06
N LEU A 93 14.27 4.91 5.95
CA LEU A 93 13.95 3.97 7.05
C LEU A 93 15.17 3.21 7.58
N ASP A 94 16.16 2.97 6.72
CA ASP A 94 17.40 2.28 7.08
C ASP A 94 18.46 3.22 7.71
N ASN A 95 18.22 4.54 7.74
CA ASN A 95 19.13 5.55 8.30
C ASN A 95 18.43 6.46 9.33
N PRO A 96 18.52 6.11 10.63
CA PRO A 96 17.84 6.86 11.70
C PRO A 96 18.25 8.33 11.80
N VAL A 97 19.44 8.69 11.30
CA VAL A 97 19.96 10.07 11.31
C VAL A 97 19.24 10.96 10.30
N LEU A 98 18.71 10.36 9.22
CA LEU A 98 17.99 11.06 8.15
C LEU A 98 16.47 10.95 8.29
N LEU A 99 15.98 10.18 9.27
CA LEU A 99 14.55 10.12 9.55
C LEU A 99 14.06 11.47 10.05
N GLU A 100 13.12 12.08 9.31
CA GLU A 100 12.39 13.23 9.83
C GLU A 100 11.67 12.83 11.14
N PRO A 101 11.90 13.54 12.26
CA PRO A 101 11.15 13.29 13.47
C PRO A 101 9.66 13.43 13.20
N ARG A 102 8.83 12.50 13.72
CA ARG A 102 7.36 12.58 13.65
C ARG A 102 6.81 13.95 14.08
N ARG A 103 7.54 14.65 14.96
CA ARG A 103 7.16 15.92 15.60
C ARG A 103 7.68 17.17 14.89
N SER A 104 7.91 17.14 13.58
CA SER A 104 8.09 18.38 12.84
C SER A 104 6.70 18.98 12.59
N PRO A 105 6.35 20.17 13.12
CA PRO A 105 5.02 20.74 12.96
C PRO A 105 4.83 21.18 11.51
N LYS A 106 4.38 20.26 10.65
CA LYS A 106 3.94 20.62 9.31
C LYS A 106 2.63 21.39 9.45
N GLN A 107 2.55 22.57 8.81
CA GLN A 107 1.41 23.45 8.99
C GLN A 107 0.17 22.90 8.28
N THR A 108 -1.00 23.09 8.86
CA THR A 108 -2.27 22.74 8.21
C THR A 108 -2.36 23.44 6.86
N GLY A 109 -2.73 22.70 5.82
CA GLY A 109 -2.81 23.20 4.44
C GLY A 109 -1.55 22.99 3.60
N GLU A 110 -0.41 22.61 4.21
CA GLU A 110 0.79 22.22 3.47
C GLU A 110 0.62 20.84 2.82
N PHE A 111 1.42 20.58 1.78
CA PHE A 111 1.53 19.26 1.17
C PHE A 111 2.71 18.49 1.80
N ALA A 112 2.48 17.22 2.12
CA ALA A 112 3.53 16.30 2.49
C ALA A 112 3.56 15.11 1.52
N VAL A 113 4.77 14.62 1.26
CA VAL A 113 4.97 13.29 0.68
C VAL A 113 5.25 12.33 1.83
N VAL A 114 4.49 11.25 1.87
CA VAL A 114 4.66 10.16 2.82
C VAL A 114 4.89 8.87 2.05
N PHE A 115 5.74 8.01 2.61
CA PHE A 115 6.07 6.70 2.09
C PHE A 115 5.33 5.65 2.90
N VAL A 116 4.68 4.72 2.21
CA VAL A 116 3.92 3.63 2.81
C VAL A 116 4.52 2.30 2.40
N GLU A 117 4.88 1.47 3.37
CA GLU A 117 5.15 0.05 3.12
C GLU A 117 3.94 -0.76 3.56
N VAL A 118 3.46 -1.59 2.66
CA VAL A 118 2.33 -2.49 2.86
C VAL A 118 2.81 -3.93 2.70
N GLU A 119 2.49 -4.78 3.68
CA GLU A 119 2.66 -6.22 3.58
C GLU A 119 1.29 -6.89 3.52
N MET A 120 1.10 -7.76 2.54
CA MET A 120 -0.12 -8.53 2.36
C MET A 120 0.06 -9.97 2.81
N THR A 121 -1.04 -10.68 3.04
CA THR A 121 -1.05 -12.13 3.24
C THR A 121 -0.29 -12.82 2.11
N GLY A 122 0.55 -13.80 2.45
CA GLY A 122 1.46 -14.45 1.49
C GLY A 122 2.83 -13.75 1.38
N GLY A 123 3.04 -12.65 2.11
CA GLY A 123 4.35 -11.98 2.24
C GLY A 123 4.68 -11.00 1.11
N SER A 124 3.76 -10.77 0.17
CA SER A 124 3.97 -9.77 -0.89
C SER A 124 4.02 -8.36 -0.29
N ARG A 125 5.05 -7.59 -0.65
CA ARG A 125 5.25 -6.22 -0.19
C ARG A 125 5.02 -5.22 -1.32
N ILE A 126 4.38 -4.12 -0.99
CA ILE A 126 4.09 -3.02 -1.91
C ILE A 126 4.57 -1.73 -1.26
N PHE A 127 5.27 -0.92 -2.05
CA PHE A 127 5.85 0.33 -1.60
C PHE A 127 5.18 1.48 -2.34
N LEU A 128 4.65 2.45 -1.59
CA LEU A 128 3.89 3.56 -2.13
C LEU A 128 4.50 4.89 -1.71
N ALA A 129 4.39 5.88 -2.57
CA ALA A 129 4.53 7.29 -2.23
C ALA A 129 3.16 7.97 -2.36
N ALA A 130 2.69 8.59 -1.28
CA ALA A 130 1.43 9.30 -1.26
C ALA A 130 1.67 10.80 -1.05
N LYS A 131 1.05 11.61 -1.89
CA LYS A 131 0.97 13.06 -1.69
C LYS A 131 -0.29 13.36 -0.91
N ILE A 132 -0.14 13.92 0.28
CA ILE A 132 -1.25 14.26 1.18
C ILE A 132 -1.26 15.76 1.48
N MET A 133 -2.46 16.31 1.65
CA MET A 133 -2.68 17.60 2.28
C MET A 133 -2.75 17.40 3.78
N ILE A 134 -1.98 18.21 4.50
CA ILE A 134 -1.87 18.12 5.94
C ILE A 134 -3.10 18.76 6.57
N GLY A 135 -3.98 17.91 7.09
CA GLY A 135 -5.14 18.33 7.88
C GLY A 135 -4.79 18.64 9.33
N LEU A 136 -5.82 18.98 10.11
CA LEU A 136 -5.73 19.12 11.56
C LEU A 136 -5.36 17.78 12.22
N PRO A 137 -4.74 17.76 13.42
CA PRO A 137 -4.37 16.52 14.10
C PRO A 137 -5.51 15.51 14.25
N ALA A 138 -6.73 15.98 14.54
CA ALA A 138 -7.92 15.13 14.64
C ALA A 138 -8.29 14.46 13.30
N GLU A 139 -8.14 15.18 12.18
CA GLU A 139 -8.42 14.68 10.83
C GLU A 139 -7.40 13.62 10.41
N ARG A 140 -6.14 13.75 10.84
CA ARG A 140 -5.07 12.77 10.54
C ARG A 140 -5.37 11.40 11.17
N LEU A 141 -5.82 11.37 12.42
CA LEU A 141 -6.24 10.12 13.07
C LEU A 141 -7.49 9.53 12.43
N GLN A 142 -8.46 10.36 12.05
CA GLN A 142 -9.66 9.91 11.34
C GLN A 142 -9.32 9.33 9.96
N LEU A 143 -8.37 9.92 9.23
CA LEU A 143 -7.90 9.41 7.95
C LEU A 143 -7.30 8.00 8.10
N LEU A 144 -6.43 7.80 9.10
CA LEU A 144 -5.85 6.49 9.37
C LEU A 144 -6.91 5.44 9.74
N ARG A 145 -7.86 5.79 10.62
CA ARG A 145 -8.97 4.90 10.98
C ARG A 145 -9.84 4.57 9.76
N GLY A 146 -10.14 5.57 8.92
CA GLY A 146 -10.89 5.40 7.69
C GLY A 146 -10.19 4.49 6.69
N LEU A 147 -8.87 4.62 6.55
CA LEU A 147 -8.06 3.76 5.69
C LEU A 147 -8.16 2.29 6.14
N PHE A 148 -7.97 2.01 7.42
CA PHE A 148 -8.06 0.63 7.94
C PHE A 148 -9.48 0.06 7.99
N SER A 149 -10.50 0.91 7.88
CA SER A 149 -11.90 0.49 7.76
C SER A 149 -12.34 0.27 6.31
N ALA A 150 -11.54 0.73 5.33
CA ALA A 150 -11.87 0.59 3.91
C ALA A 150 -11.61 -0.84 3.43
N ALA A 151 -12.44 -1.32 2.49
CA ALA A 151 -12.22 -2.63 1.87
C ALA A 151 -11.05 -2.60 0.86
N ALA A 152 -10.75 -1.42 0.30
CA ALA A 152 -9.77 -1.29 -0.76
C ALA A 152 -9.14 0.11 -0.81
N ILE A 153 -7.90 0.17 -1.27
CA ILE A 153 -7.22 1.40 -1.71
C ILE A 153 -6.75 1.21 -3.15
N HIS A 154 -6.78 2.26 -3.95
CA HIS A 154 -6.20 2.24 -5.29
C HIS A 154 -4.96 3.12 -5.36
N PHE A 155 -4.10 2.91 -6.35
CA PHE A 155 -2.91 3.73 -6.61
C PHE A 155 -2.47 3.58 -8.07
N ARG A 156 -1.69 4.54 -8.56
CA ARG A 156 -1.14 4.48 -9.93
C ARG A 156 0.10 3.60 -9.97
N MET A 157 0.21 2.80 -11.01
CA MET A 157 1.37 1.94 -11.25
C MET A 157 2.42 2.67 -12.13
N PRO A 158 3.73 2.43 -11.94
CA PRO A 158 4.79 3.03 -12.75
C PRO A 158 4.65 2.75 -14.25
N GLU A 159 4.23 1.54 -14.62
CA GLU A 159 4.04 1.12 -16.01
C GLU A 159 2.76 1.68 -16.66
N GLY A 160 1.94 2.40 -15.89
CA GLY A 160 0.65 2.93 -16.32
C GLY A 160 -0.54 2.08 -15.83
N GLY A 161 -1.71 2.71 -15.80
CA GLY A 161 -2.93 2.13 -15.22
C GLY A 161 -3.03 2.30 -13.71
N THR A 162 -3.94 1.53 -13.11
CA THR A 162 -4.31 1.64 -11.69
C THR A 162 -4.35 0.27 -11.05
N ALA A 163 -3.73 0.14 -9.89
CA ALA A 163 -3.86 -1.02 -9.02
C ALA A 163 -4.91 -0.76 -7.93
N ILE A 164 -5.58 -1.81 -7.49
CA ILE A 164 -6.54 -1.80 -6.39
C ILE A 164 -6.15 -2.90 -5.43
N LEU A 165 -5.86 -2.53 -4.19
CA LEU A 165 -5.35 -3.38 -3.14
C LEU A 165 -6.46 -3.79 -2.17
N ASN A 166 -6.51 -5.07 -1.81
CA ASN A 166 -7.48 -5.63 -0.89
C ASN A 166 -7.03 -5.50 0.56
N LEU A 167 -7.53 -4.49 1.26
CA LEU A 167 -7.12 -4.21 2.64
C LEU A 167 -7.56 -5.27 3.65
N LYS A 168 -8.48 -6.18 3.29
CA LYS A 168 -8.82 -7.35 4.13
C LYS A 168 -7.65 -8.32 4.30
N ASN A 169 -6.68 -8.29 3.39
CA ASN A 169 -5.49 -9.13 3.41
C ASN A 169 -4.25 -8.35 3.90
N LEU A 170 -4.45 -7.17 4.51
CA LEU A 170 -3.37 -6.36 5.07
C LEU A 170 -2.79 -7.03 6.31
N VAL A 171 -1.49 -7.28 6.30
CA VAL A 171 -0.73 -7.85 7.45
C VAL A 171 0.02 -6.76 8.19
N ARG A 172 0.71 -5.87 7.45
CA ARG A 172 1.51 -4.79 8.04
C ARG A 172 1.37 -3.52 7.22
N PHE A 173 1.30 -2.39 7.93
CA PHE A 173 1.27 -1.06 7.34
C PHE A 173 2.27 -0.19 8.08
N THR A 174 3.23 0.38 7.35
CA THR A 174 4.23 1.31 7.90
C THR A 174 4.14 2.62 7.14
N LEU A 175 4.06 3.73 7.86
CA LEU A 175 3.99 5.08 7.30
C LEU A 175 5.22 5.88 7.72
N ASN A 176 5.87 6.55 6.76
CA ASN A 176 7.06 7.33 6.99
C ASN A 176 7.10 8.65 6.18
N PRO A 177 7.31 9.83 6.81
CA PRO A 177 7.32 10.03 8.25
C PRO A 177 5.96 9.65 8.86
N GLY A 178 5.99 9.05 10.05
CA GLY A 178 4.77 8.71 10.78
C GLY A 178 4.03 9.97 11.25
N PRO A 179 2.74 9.87 11.61
CA PRO A 179 1.98 11.01 12.09
C PRO A 179 2.58 11.56 13.40
N ASP A 180 2.41 12.85 13.62
CA ASP A 180 2.77 13.55 14.85
C ASP A 180 1.89 13.13 16.04
N VAL A 181 0.73 12.55 15.77
CA VAL A 181 -0.18 11.98 16.77
C VAL A 181 0.04 10.48 16.90
N THR A 182 0.27 10.02 18.13
CA THR A 182 0.38 8.58 18.45
C THR A 182 -0.97 8.09 19.01
N PRO A 183 -1.55 6.99 18.50
CA PRO A 183 -2.73 6.39 19.08
C PRO A 183 -2.53 6.04 20.56
N ILE A 184 -3.58 6.16 21.37
CA ILE A 184 -3.50 5.96 22.84
C ILE A 184 -3.11 4.54 23.24
N ASP A 185 -3.43 3.58 22.39
CA ASP A 185 -3.17 2.14 22.53
C ASP A 185 -1.86 1.69 21.89
N ALA A 186 -1.10 2.61 21.27
CA ALA A 186 0.15 2.27 20.59
C ALA A 186 1.28 1.99 21.60
N TRP A 187 2.02 0.90 21.37
CA TRP A 187 3.22 0.60 22.15
C TRP A 187 4.40 1.42 21.62
N PRO A 188 5.12 2.18 22.47
CA PRO A 188 6.23 3.00 22.03
C PRO A 188 7.46 2.13 21.77
N ALA A 189 7.87 2.01 20.50
CA ALA A 189 9.07 1.29 20.09
C ALA A 189 9.66 1.88 18.81
N HIS A 190 10.94 1.58 18.56
CA HIS A 190 11.63 1.89 17.31
C HIS A 190 11.83 0.60 16.50
N HIS A 191 11.77 0.71 15.17
CA HIS A 191 12.15 -0.40 14.32
C HIS A 191 13.67 -0.63 14.45
N LEU A 192 14.10 -1.87 14.68
CA LEU A 192 15.51 -2.20 14.61
C LEU A 192 15.96 -1.99 13.17
N THR A 193 17.02 -1.23 12.95
CA THR A 193 17.63 -1.14 11.63
C THR A 193 18.48 -2.38 11.40
N ARG A 194 18.60 -2.85 10.16
CA ARG A 194 19.46 -4.02 9.82
C ARG A 194 20.88 -3.89 10.37
N ARG A 195 21.40 -2.67 10.48
CA ARG A 195 22.72 -2.40 11.06
C ARG A 195 22.77 -2.67 12.56
N GLN A 196 21.71 -2.30 13.29
CA GLN A 196 21.57 -2.60 14.71
C GLN A 196 21.36 -4.09 14.93
N GLU A 197 20.53 -4.75 14.12
CA GLU A 197 20.34 -6.21 14.20
C GLU A 197 21.66 -6.98 14.01
N SER A 198 22.50 -6.54 13.07
CA SER A 198 23.80 -7.17 12.82
C SER A 198 24.78 -6.98 13.99
N VAL A 199 24.77 -5.81 14.62
CA VAL A 199 25.59 -5.52 15.82
C VAL A 199 25.09 -6.32 17.01
N ASP A 200 23.78 -6.33 17.26
CA ASP A 200 23.16 -7.06 18.37
C ASP A 200 23.37 -8.58 18.22
N LEU A 201 23.30 -9.11 17.00
CA LEU A 201 23.59 -10.51 16.71
C LEU A 201 25.07 -10.84 16.93
N ALA A 202 25.98 -9.97 16.47
CA ALA A 202 27.42 -10.15 16.69
C ALA A 202 27.78 -10.10 18.18
N GLU A 203 27.18 -9.18 18.95
CA GLU A 203 27.36 -9.09 20.40
C GLU A 203 26.76 -10.31 21.13
N ALA A 204 25.60 -10.80 20.70
CA ALA A 204 24.98 -11.99 21.27
C ALA A 204 25.80 -13.27 21.03
N LEU A 205 26.44 -13.39 19.86
CA LEU A 205 27.36 -14.48 19.55
C LEU A 205 28.66 -14.37 20.37
N ALA A 206 29.26 -13.18 20.47
CA ALA A 206 30.46 -12.94 21.28
C ALA A 206 30.27 -13.23 22.78
N ARG A 207 29.07 -12.97 23.32
CA ARG A 207 28.72 -13.30 24.72
C ARG A 207 28.52 -14.80 24.96
N LYS A 208 28.20 -15.59 23.93
CA LYS A 208 28.15 -17.06 24.03
C LYS A 208 29.55 -17.68 24.06
N ASP A 209 30.48 -17.12 23.30
CA ASP A 209 31.86 -17.61 23.24
C ASP A 209 32.69 -17.26 24.49
N SER A 210 32.28 -16.23 25.25
CA SER A 210 32.94 -15.86 26.52
C SER A 210 32.45 -16.66 27.75
N LYS A 211 31.59 -17.67 27.56
CA LYS A 211 31.07 -18.56 28.63
C LYS A 211 31.53 -20.03 28.49
N LEU A 212 32.49 -20.30 27.60
CA LEU A 212 33.23 -21.56 27.48
C LEU A 212 34.66 -21.36 27.98
#